data_AF-A0A2N9YF57-F1
#
_entry.id   AF-A0A2N9YF57-F1
#
_cell.length_a   1.000
_cell.length_b   1.000
_cell.length_c   1.000
_cell.angle_alpha   90.00
_cell.angle_beta   90.00
_cell.angle_gamma   90.00
#
_symmetry.space_group_name_H-M   'P 1'
#
loop_
_entity.id
_entity.type
_entity.pdbx_description
1 polymer ?
#
loop_
_entity_poly.entity_id
_entity_poly.type
_entity_poly.pdbx_seq_one_letter_code
_entity_poly.pdbx_strand_id
1 'polypeptide(L)'
;MIITIENFGVIKHFQFDTEKDLYLLFGKNSMGKSYAISLVYLIFKNIKLLNFEFKIKESSKELDEWGYYKNEMEKTLIELFEKFIKTLSTSLENTFSSIENLQNKFTEKSP
;
A
#
# COMPACT_ATOMS: atom_id res chain seq x y z
N MET A 1 9.70 6.01 6.82
CA MET A 1 9.15 4.76 6.21
C MET A 1 9.70 4.67 4.79
N ILE A 2 10.19 3.49 4.41
CA ILE A 2 10.68 3.24 3.05
C ILE A 2 9.67 2.37 2.31
N ILE A 3 9.21 2.82 1.15
CA ILE A 3 8.38 2.06 0.21
C ILE A 3 9.28 1.68 -0.97
N THR A 4 9.44 0.38 -1.21
CA THR A 4 10.16 -0.14 -2.37
C THR A 4 9.18 -0.80 -3.34
N ILE A 5 9.21 -0.38 -4.60
CA ILE A 5 8.40 -0.92 -5.69
C ILE A 5 9.37 -1.62 -6.64
N GLU A 6 9.27 -2.94 -6.72
CA GLU A 6 10.07 -3.79 -7.62
C GLU A 6 9.17 -4.43 -8.67
N ASN A 7 9.64 -4.45 -9.91
CA ASN A 7 9.07 -5.28 -10.98
C ASN A 7 7.55 -5.12 -11.16
N PHE A 8 7.06 -3.88 -11.08
CA PHE A 8 5.63 -3.56 -11.17
C PHE A 8 5.33 -2.80 -12.47
N GLY A 9 4.63 -3.46 -13.41
CA GLY A 9 4.31 -2.90 -14.71
C GLY A 9 5.55 -2.38 -15.45
N VAL A 10 5.64 -1.07 -15.61
CA VAL A 10 6.77 -0.35 -16.26
C VAL A 10 7.82 0.18 -15.28
N ILE A 11 7.75 -0.21 -14.01
CA ILE A 11 8.73 0.12 -12.98
C ILE A 11 9.60 -1.10 -12.73
N LYS A 12 10.91 -0.98 -13.02
CA LYS A 12 11.88 -1.99 -12.62
C LYS A 12 12.18 -1.90 -11.12
N HIS A 13 12.54 -0.70 -10.66
CA HIS A 13 12.86 -0.40 -9.28
C HIS A 13 12.50 1.06 -9.00
N PHE A 14 11.85 1.32 -7.87
CA PHE A 14 11.62 2.66 -7.35
C PHE A 14 11.56 2.64 -5.82
N GLN A 15 12.19 3.62 -5.18
CA GLN A 15 12.22 3.77 -3.73
C GLN A 15 11.67 5.14 -3.33
N PHE A 16 10.74 5.14 -2.39
CA PHE A 16 10.17 6.34 -1.79
C PHE A 16 10.40 6.32 -0.28
N ASP A 17 10.98 7.38 0.24
CA ASP A 17 11.35 7.55 1.65
C ASP A 17 10.54 8.69 2.29
N THR A 18 9.66 8.36 3.21
CA THR A 18 8.79 9.36 3.83
C THR A 18 9.50 10.39 4.69
N GLU A 19 10.80 10.21 4.96
CA GLU A 19 11.60 11.16 5.74
C GLU A 19 12.12 12.33 4.89
N LYS A 20 12.05 12.23 3.55
CA LYS A 20 12.45 13.33 2.67
C LYS A 20 11.29 14.27 2.41
N ASP A 21 11.59 15.57 2.47
CA ASP A 21 10.60 16.63 2.25
C ASP A 21 10.27 16.86 0.76
N LEU A 22 11.14 16.45 -0.16
CA LEU A 22 10.98 16.68 -1.59
C LEU A 22 11.40 15.48 -2.44
N TYR A 23 10.52 15.14 -3.39
CA TYR A 23 10.73 14.12 -4.40
C TYR A 23 10.74 14.72 -5.81
N LEU A 24 11.88 14.65 -6.48
CA LEU A 24 11.98 15.01 -7.89
C LEU A 24 12.00 13.76 -8.77
N LEU A 25 10.93 13.56 -9.52
CA LEU A 25 10.79 12.49 -10.50
C LEU A 25 10.98 13.07 -11.91
N PHE A 26 12.13 12.82 -12.53
CA PHE A 26 12.46 13.32 -13.87
C PHE A 26 12.93 12.20 -14.80
N GLY A 27 12.89 12.45 -16.11
CA GLY A 27 13.32 11.49 -17.14
C GLY A 27 12.24 11.12 -18.15
N LYS A 28 12.61 10.38 -19.20
CA LYS A 28 11.77 10.12 -20.39
C LYS A 28 10.59 9.18 -20.14
N ASN A 29 10.68 8.26 -19.18
CA ASN A 29 9.62 7.30 -18.89
C ASN A 29 8.46 7.99 -18.13
N SER A 30 7.51 8.58 -18.86
CA SER A 30 6.32 9.25 -18.28
C SER A 30 5.41 8.28 -17.53
N MET A 31 5.14 7.11 -18.11
CA MET A 31 4.27 6.08 -17.51
C MET A 31 4.82 5.56 -16.18
N GLY A 32 6.12 5.26 -16.10
CA GLY A 32 6.75 4.79 -14.86
C GLY A 32 6.66 5.79 -13.72
N LYS A 33 6.79 7.09 -14.01
CA LYS A 33 6.62 8.16 -13.00
C LYS A 33 5.18 8.20 -12.49
N SER A 34 4.19 8.15 -13.38
CA SER A 34 2.78 8.13 -12.99
C SER A 34 2.43 6.87 -12.19
N TYR A 35 2.94 5.70 -12.58
CA TYR A 35 2.73 4.45 -11.84
C TYR A 35 3.32 4.52 -10.43
N ALA A 36 4.54 5.08 -10.29
CA ALA A 36 5.22 5.16 -9.01
C ALA A 36 4.45 6.08 -8.05
N ILE A 37 4.04 7.26 -8.53
CA ILE A 37 3.22 8.20 -7.74
C ILE A 37 1.87 7.59 -7.39
N SER A 38 1.19 6.94 -8.35
CA SER A 38 -0.09 6.28 -8.09
C SER A 38 0.02 5.22 -7.00
N LEU A 39 1.04 4.36 -7.05
CA LEU A 39 1.26 3.34 -6.02
C LEU A 39 1.54 3.92 -4.64
N VAL A 40 2.43 4.90 -4.56
CA VAL A 40 2.72 5.60 -3.31
C VAL A 40 1.45 6.23 -2.73
N TYR A 41 0.67 6.92 -3.58
CA TYR A 41 -0.62 7.50 -3.18
C TYR A 41 -1.59 6.43 -2.66
N LEU A 42 -1.73 5.30 -3.36
CA LEU A 42 -2.64 4.23 -2.97
C LEU A 42 -2.26 3.62 -1.62
N ILE A 43 -0.96 3.43 -1.36
CA ILE A 43 -0.47 2.94 -0.06
C ILE A 43 -0.89 3.91 1.05
N PHE A 44 -0.61 5.22 0.89
CA PHE A 44 -0.99 6.20 1.90
C PHE A 44 -2.49 6.34 2.10
N LYS A 45 -3.26 6.32 1.01
CA LYS A 45 -4.72 6.39 1.05
C LYS A 45 -5.29 5.26 1.90
N ASN A 46 -4.81 4.03 1.69
CA ASN A 46 -5.32 2.86 2.40
C ASN A 46 -4.81 2.80 3.86
N ILE A 47 -3.56 3.19 4.15
CA ILE A 47 -3.07 3.33 5.53
C ILE A 47 -3.89 4.36 6.31
N LYS A 48 -4.21 5.51 5.70
CA LYS A 48 -5.03 6.54 6.34
C LYS A 48 -6.44 6.04 6.66
N LEU A 49 -7.03 5.24 5.77
CA LEU A 49 -8.33 4.60 6.00
C LEU A 49 -8.30 3.64 7.18
N LEU A 50 -7.26 2.79 7.27
CA LEU A 50 -7.08 1.88 8.42
C LEU A 50 -6.94 2.64 9.74
N ASN A 51 -6.11 3.68 9.78
CA ASN A 51 -5.88 4.47 10.99
C ASN A 51 -7.18 5.11 11.51
N PHE A 52 -8.03 5.57 10.59
CA PHE A 52 -9.32 6.12 10.94
C PHE A 52 -10.25 5.07 11.56
N GLU A 53 -10.32 3.88 10.97
CA GLU A 53 -11.17 2.79 11.46
C GLU A 53 -10.68 2.19 12.78
N PHE A 54 -9.35 2.04 12.94
CA PHE A 54 -8.75 1.59 14.19
C PHE A 54 -9.11 2.54 15.34
N LYS A 55 -8.99 3.86 15.12
CA LYS A 55 -9.35 4.88 16.11
C LYS A 55 -10.83 4.81 16.53
N ILE A 56 -11.72 4.50 15.59
CA ILE A 56 -13.16 4.28 15.89
C ILE A 56 -13.35 3.04 16.76
N LYS A 57 -12.72 1.91 16.40
CA LYS A 57 -12.81 0.66 17.17
C LYS A 57 -12.24 0.80 18.58
N GLU A 58 -11.11 1.47 18.73
CA GLU A 58 -10.46 1.72 20.02
C GLU A 58 -11.34 2.56 20.96
N SER A 59 -11.96 3.62 20.43
CA SER A 59 -12.86 4.50 21.19
C SER A 59 -14.13 3.79 21.70
N SER A 60 -14.44 2.58 21.19
CA SER A 60 -15.63 1.81 21.55
C SER A 60 -15.40 0.69 22.57
N LYS A 61 -14.15 0.45 22.99
CA LYS A 61 -13.82 -0.61 23.96
C LYS A 61 -13.54 -0.01 25.35
N GLU A 62 -14.45 -0.21 26.29
CA GLU A 62 -14.16 -0.05 27.72
C GLU A 62 -13.41 -1.29 28.27
N LEU A 63 -12.65 -1.07 29.34
CA LEU A 63 -11.50 -1.90 29.77
C LEU A 63 -11.90 -3.13 30.58
N ASP A 64 -11.36 -4.32 30.23
CA ASP A 64 -11.17 -5.42 31.19
C ASP A 64 -10.19 -6.52 30.73
N GLU A 65 -9.39 -7.03 31.67
CA GLU A 65 -8.44 -8.16 31.67
C GLU A 65 -7.54 -8.45 30.43
N TRP A 66 -6.22 -8.36 30.66
CA TRP A 66 -5.13 -8.50 29.67
C TRP A 66 -5.12 -9.78 28.81
N GLY A 67 -5.60 -10.91 29.34
CA GLY A 67 -5.59 -12.20 28.63
C GLY A 67 -6.62 -12.27 27.50
N TYR A 68 -7.79 -11.67 27.71
CA TYR A 68 -8.85 -11.55 26.68
C TYR A 68 -8.46 -10.53 25.61
N TYR A 69 -7.85 -9.41 26.02
CA TYR A 69 -7.39 -8.37 25.09
C TYR A 69 -6.38 -8.87 24.06
N LYS A 70 -5.45 -9.76 24.43
CA LYS A 70 -4.43 -10.24 23.48
C LYS A 70 -5.03 -10.95 22.26
N ASN A 71 -5.92 -11.92 22.51
CA ASN A 71 -6.55 -12.69 21.42
C ASN A 71 -7.50 -11.81 20.58
N GLU A 72 -8.17 -10.86 21.23
CA GLU A 72 -9.10 -9.95 20.57
C GLU A 72 -8.36 -8.86 19.74
N MET A 73 -7.20 -8.41 20.21
CA MET A 73 -6.30 -7.54 19.45
C MET A 73 -5.73 -8.26 18.22
N GLU A 74 -5.28 -9.51 18.36
CA GLU A 74 -4.77 -10.31 17.24
C GLU A 74 -5.84 -10.49 16.14
N LYS A 75 -7.08 -10.82 16.52
CA LYS A 75 -8.20 -10.87 15.57
C LYS A 75 -8.46 -9.52 14.91
N THR A 76 -8.50 -8.45 15.69
CA THR A 76 -8.71 -7.09 15.17
C THR A 76 -7.63 -6.70 14.16
N LEU A 77 -6.37 -7.06 14.42
CA LEU A 77 -5.25 -6.81 13.51
C LEU A 77 -5.38 -7.60 12.21
N ILE A 78 -5.75 -8.89 12.28
CA ILE A 78 -5.97 -9.74 11.10
C ILE A 78 -7.11 -9.16 10.25
N GLU A 79 -8.25 -8.82 10.85
CA GLU A 79 -9.38 -8.20 10.15
C GLU A 79 -8.99 -6.90 9.44
N LEU A 80 -8.22 -6.05 10.13
CA LEU A 80 -7.72 -4.80 9.55
C LEU A 80 -6.77 -5.06 8.39
N PHE A 81 -5.91 -6.06 8.49
CA PHE A 81 -4.98 -6.43 7.43
C PHE A 81 -5.70 -7.02 6.21
N GLU A 82 -6.65 -7.94 6.41
CA GLU A 82 -7.45 -8.48 5.31
C GLU A 82 -8.24 -7.38 4.59
N LYS A 83 -8.82 -6.46 5.36
CA LYS A 83 -9.53 -5.31 4.81
C LYS A 83 -8.58 -4.36 4.07
N PHE A 84 -7.38 -4.14 4.58
CA PHE A 84 -6.35 -3.37 3.88
C PHE A 84 -6.01 -3.97 2.52
N ILE A 85 -5.71 -5.28 2.48
CA ILE A 85 -5.38 -5.97 1.24
C ILE A 85 -6.53 -5.88 0.24
N LYS A 86 -7.77 -6.09 0.70
CA LYS A 86 -8.97 -5.97 -0.14
C LYS A 86 -9.12 -4.56 -0.72
N THR A 87 -9.05 -3.53 0.12
CA THR A 87 -9.22 -2.13 -0.31
C THR A 87 -8.09 -1.66 -1.22
N LEU A 88 -6.86 -2.09 -0.94
CA LEU A 88 -5.71 -1.84 -1.80
C LEU A 88 -5.88 -2.54 -3.17
N SER A 89 -6.28 -3.82 -3.20
CA SER A 89 -6.52 -4.57 -4.44
C SER A 89 -7.58 -3.89 -5.30
N THR A 90 -8.73 -3.55 -4.72
CA THR A 90 -9.79 -2.81 -5.44
C THR A 90 -9.29 -1.45 -5.94
N SER A 91 -8.47 -0.76 -5.16
CA SER A 91 -7.90 0.53 -5.59
C SER A 91 -6.90 0.37 -6.74
N LEU A 92 -6.11 -0.70 -6.75
CA LEU A 92 -5.19 -1.03 -7.83
C LEU A 92 -5.95 -1.36 -9.12
N GLU A 93 -6.97 -2.21 -9.05
CA GLU A 93 -7.82 -2.55 -10.19
C GLU A 93 -8.48 -1.30 -10.80
N ASN A 94 -9.04 -0.45 -9.94
CA ASN A 94 -9.64 0.83 -10.37
C ASN A 94 -8.63 1.80 -11.00
N THR A 95 -7.36 1.72 -10.62
CA THR A 95 -6.32 2.64 -11.11
C THR A 95 -5.65 2.14 -12.39
N PHE A 96 -5.46 0.83 -12.53
CA PHE A 96 -4.66 0.24 -13.61
C PHE A 96 -5.46 -0.60 -14.62
N SER A 97 -6.79 -0.65 -14.48
CA SER A 97 -7.76 -1.26 -15.41
C SER A 97 -7.65 -2.78 -15.62
N SER A 98 -6.46 -3.38 -15.43
CA SER A 98 -6.20 -4.81 -15.38
C SER A 98 -4.87 -5.06 -14.66
N ILE A 99 -4.86 -6.06 -13.76
CA ILE A 99 -3.63 -6.54 -13.09
C ILE A 99 -2.64 -7.14 -14.09
N GLU A 100 -3.10 -7.59 -15.27
CA GLU A 100 -2.22 -8.08 -16.33
C GLU A 100 -1.30 -6.98 -16.87
N ASN A 101 -1.76 -5.72 -16.88
CA ASN A 101 -0.92 -4.57 -17.24
C ASN A 101 0.15 -4.25 -16.19
N LEU A 102 0.07 -4.88 -15.01
CA LEU A 102 1.01 -4.78 -13.91
C LEU A 102 2.09 -5.87 -13.95
N GLN A 103 1.96 -6.86 -14.87
CA GLN A 103 3.06 -7.79 -15.13
C GLN A 103 4.30 -7.01 -15.57
N ASN A 104 5.45 -7.41 -15.01
CA ASN A 104 6.71 -6.77 -15.31
C ASN A 104 7.02 -6.86 -16.80
N LYS A 105 7.18 -5.71 -17.47
CA LYS A 105 7.52 -5.66 -18.91
C LYS A 105 9.01 -5.81 -19.19
N PHE A 106 9.84 -5.98 -18.15
CA PHE A 106 11.30 -6.10 -18.25
C PHE A 106 11.83 -7.51 -17.95
N THR A 107 10.97 -8.47 -17.59
CA THR A 107 11.36 -9.86 -17.30
C THR A 107 11.83 -10.64 -18.52
N GLU A 108 11.60 -10.16 -19.75
CA GLU A 108 12.03 -10.83 -20.99
C GLU A 108 13.44 -10.43 -21.49
N LYS A 109 14.19 -9.61 -20.75
CA LYS A 109 15.60 -9.33 -21.09
C LYS A 109 16.55 -9.96 -20.08
N SER A 110 16.75 -11.26 -20.22
CA SER A 110 18.02 -11.90 -19.86
C SER A 110 18.97 -11.86 -21.08
N PRO A 111 20.29 -11.72 -20.87
CA PRO A 111 21.27 -11.43 -21.92
C PRO A 111 21.39 -12.49 -23.01
#